data_AF-A0A7S0XYL0-F1
#
_entry.id   AF-A0A7S0XYL0-F1
#
_cell.length_a   1.000
_cell.length_b   1.000
_cell.length_c   1.000
_cell.angle_alpha   90.00
_cell.angle_beta   90.00
_cell.angle_gamma   90.00
#
_symmetry.space_group_name_H-M   'P 1'
#
loop_
_entity.id
_entity.type
_entity.pdbx_description
1 polymer ?
#
loop_
_entity_poly.entity_id
_entity_poly.type
_entity_poly.pdbx_seq_one_letter_code
_entity_poly.pdbx_strand_id
1 'polypeptide(L)'
;SWGQLDPQQRIVRYFIRCLELYSSLVSGRYQESLLALLTSDMFDFSYDSMMEVIKQPKLPHLIRARFMNLMLLFYVDRDPQTSKPQILYTRRWNKVHAEP
;
A
#
# COMPACT_ATOMS: atom_id res chain seq x y z
N SER A 1 27.27 -4.37 -10.78
CA SER A 1 27.39 -5.10 -12.07
C SER A 1 26.14 -5.93 -12.29
N TRP A 2 25.39 -5.68 -13.37
CA TRP A 2 24.20 -6.49 -13.74
C TRP A 2 24.56 -7.88 -14.28
N GLY A 3 25.81 -8.06 -14.73
CA GLY A 3 26.27 -9.28 -15.39
C GLY A 3 26.57 -10.45 -14.47
N GLN A 4 26.61 -10.27 -13.15
CA GLN A 4 27.03 -11.29 -12.17
C GLN A 4 25.89 -11.99 -11.42
N LEU A 5 24.63 -11.59 -11.65
CA LEU A 5 23.49 -12.21 -10.97
C LEU A 5 23.00 -13.42 -11.75
N ASP A 6 22.57 -14.45 -11.03
CA ASP A 6 21.86 -15.58 -11.62
C ASP A 6 20.55 -15.11 -12.28
N PRO A 7 20.07 -15.72 -13.40
CA PRO A 7 18.84 -15.30 -14.05
C PRO A 7 17.64 -15.23 -13.10
N GLN A 8 17.50 -16.14 -12.14
CA GLN A 8 16.40 -16.10 -11.17
C GLN A 8 16.48 -14.86 -10.27
N GLN A 9 17.69 -14.51 -9.82
CA GLN A 9 17.92 -13.32 -9.00
C GLN A 9 17.62 -12.03 -9.78
N ARG A 10 17.88 -12.01 -11.09
CA ARG A 10 17.53 -10.87 -11.96
C ARG A 10 16.02 -10.69 -12.06
N ILE A 11 15.28 -11.79 -12.26
CA ILE A 11 13.81 -11.76 -12.32
C ILE A 11 13.24 -11.23 -11.00
N VAL A 12 13.72 -11.74 -9.86
CA VAL A 12 13.26 -11.27 -8.55
C VAL A 12 13.58 -9.79 -8.34
N ARG A 13 14.77 -9.33 -8.70
CA ARG A 13 15.11 -7.89 -8.63
C ARG A 13 14.25 -7.04 -9.54
N TYR A 14 13.98 -7.50 -10.76
CA TYR A 14 13.11 -6.80 -11.70
C TYR A 14 11.70 -6.67 -11.10
N PHE A 15 11.17 -7.77 -10.58
CA PHE A 15 9.88 -7.79 -9.91
C PHE A 15 9.81 -6.83 -8.72
N ILE A 16 10.83 -6.80 -7.85
CA ILE A 16 10.90 -5.85 -6.74
C ILE A 16 10.84 -4.40 -7.24
N ARG A 17 11.53 -4.08 -8.33
CA ARG A 17 11.49 -2.74 -8.93
C ARG A 17 10.14 -2.40 -9.53
N CYS A 18 9.42 -3.37 -10.10
CA CYS A 18 8.05 -3.16 -10.54
C CYS A 18 7.14 -2.78 -9.36
N LEU A 19 7.25 -3.47 -8.22
CA LEU A 19 6.49 -3.13 -7.02
C LEU A 19 6.81 -1.71 -6.50
N GLU A 20 8.08 -1.30 -6.56
CA GLU A 20 8.52 0.05 -6.21
C GLU A 20 7.95 1.12 -7.16
N LEU A 21 7.93 0.82 -8.46
CA LEU A 21 7.33 1.69 -9.48
C LEU A 21 5.83 1.86 -9.22
N TYR A 22 5.10 0.77 -8.99
CA TYR A 22 3.67 0.82 -8.70
C TYR A 22 3.39 1.61 -7.42
N SER A 23 4.18 1.41 -6.37
CA SER A 23 4.07 2.17 -5.12
C SER A 23 4.26 3.67 -5.38
N SER A 24 5.23 4.03 -6.22
CA SER A 24 5.52 5.44 -6.54
C SER A 24 4.40 6.08 -7.38
N LEU A 25 3.76 5.31 -8.27
CA LEU A 25 2.65 5.80 -9.10
C LEU A 25 1.40 6.15 -8.30
N VAL A 26 1.07 5.36 -7.27
CA VAL A 26 -0.14 5.59 -6.45
C VAL A 26 0.11 6.47 -5.22
N SER A 27 1.38 6.78 -4.94
CA SER A 27 1.76 7.61 -3.80
C SER A 27 1.15 9.01 -3.89
N GLY A 28 0.67 9.58 -2.79
CA GLY A 28 0.09 10.92 -2.80
C GLY A 28 -1.36 10.97 -3.29
N ARG A 29 -2.07 9.85 -3.19
CA ARG A 29 -3.52 9.75 -3.49
C ARG A 29 -3.88 10.03 -4.95
N TYR A 30 -2.99 9.68 -5.89
CA TYR A 30 -3.30 9.75 -7.32
C TYR A 30 -4.33 8.67 -7.72
N GLN A 31 -5.60 9.05 -7.63
CA GLN A 31 -6.73 8.14 -7.83
C GLN A 31 -6.77 7.51 -9.22
N GLU A 32 -6.35 8.22 -10.28
CA GLU A 32 -6.33 7.69 -11.65
C GLU A 32 -5.37 6.51 -11.79
N SER A 33 -4.14 6.65 -11.27
CA SER A 33 -3.15 5.58 -11.28
C SER A 33 -3.58 4.40 -10.41
N LEU A 34 -4.19 4.68 -9.27
CA LEU A 34 -4.72 3.65 -8.38
C LEU A 34 -5.84 2.85 -9.07
N LEU A 35 -6.82 3.52 -9.68
CA LEU A 35 -7.90 2.88 -10.40
C LEU A 35 -7.37 2.05 -11.58
N ALA A 36 -6.46 2.63 -12.38
CA ALA A 36 -5.86 1.93 -13.51
C ALA A 36 -5.14 0.63 -13.10
N LEU A 37 -4.47 0.61 -11.94
CA LEU A 37 -3.81 -0.58 -11.42
C LEU A 37 -4.81 -1.59 -10.85
N LEU A 38 -5.86 -1.14 -10.16
CA LEU A 38 -6.88 -2.02 -9.57
C LEU A 38 -7.82 -2.65 -10.60
N THR A 39 -8.06 -1.97 -11.72
CA THR A 39 -8.91 -2.48 -12.82
C THR A 39 -8.09 -3.10 -13.94
N SER A 40 -6.78 -3.29 -13.74
CA SER A 40 -5.92 -3.89 -14.76
C SER A 40 -6.16 -5.40 -14.85
N ASP A 41 -6.49 -5.90 -16.04
CA ASP A 41 -6.60 -7.34 -16.28
C ASP A 41 -5.24 -8.08 -16.24
N MET A 42 -4.13 -7.33 -16.29
CA MET A 42 -2.78 -7.91 -16.29
C MET A 42 -2.28 -8.29 -14.90
N PHE A 43 -2.80 -7.64 -13.84
CA PHE A 43 -2.33 -7.84 -12.48
C PHE A 43 -3.49 -7.83 -11.49
N ASP A 44 -3.61 -8.91 -10.74
CA ASP A 44 -4.58 -8.99 -9.65
C ASP A 44 -4.02 -8.33 -8.38
N PHE A 45 -4.31 -7.05 -8.22
CA PHE A 45 -4.08 -6.29 -6.98
C PHE A 45 -5.34 -6.20 -6.12
N SER A 46 -6.21 -7.21 -6.14
CA SER A 46 -7.28 -7.29 -5.16
C SER A 46 -6.73 -7.50 -3.74
N TYR A 47 -7.53 -7.08 -2.76
CA TYR A 47 -7.14 -7.15 -1.35
C TYR A 47 -6.85 -8.58 -0.92
N ASP A 48 -7.72 -9.51 -1.30
CA ASP A 48 -7.63 -10.91 -0.93
C ASP A 48 -6.39 -11.57 -1.56
N SER A 49 -6.16 -11.37 -2.86
CA SER A 49 -4.98 -11.92 -3.55
C SER A 49 -3.67 -11.40 -2.98
N MET A 50 -3.57 -10.09 -2.67
CA MET A 50 -2.37 -9.55 -2.02
C MET A 50 -2.19 -10.10 -0.60
N MET A 51 -3.27 -10.27 0.15
CA MET A 51 -3.23 -10.84 1.49
C MET A 51 -2.78 -12.31 1.47
N GLU A 52 -3.24 -13.10 0.49
CA GLU A 52 -2.79 -14.46 0.28
C GLU A 52 -1.28 -14.53 0.00
N VAL A 53 -0.76 -13.65 -0.86
CA VAL A 53 0.68 -13.56 -1.14
C VAL A 53 1.46 -13.26 0.13
N ILE A 54 1.04 -12.26 0.92
CA ILE A 54 1.73 -11.86 2.15
C ILE A 54 1.78 -13.00 3.18
N LYS A 55 0.71 -13.79 3.27
CA LYS A 55 0.58 -14.94 4.18
C LYS A 55 1.45 -16.13 3.77
N GLN A 56 2.01 -16.15 2.57
CA GLN A 56 2.86 -17.26 2.13
C GLN A 56 4.09 -17.40 3.04
N PRO A 57 4.32 -18.58 3.66
CA PRO A 57 5.38 -18.76 4.66
C PRO A 57 6.78 -18.63 4.07
N LYS A 58 6.96 -19.08 2.82
CA LYS A 58 8.24 -19.08 2.12
C LYS A 58 8.52 -17.76 1.37
N LEU A 59 7.65 -16.76 1.47
CA LEU A 59 7.87 -15.48 0.80
C LEU A 59 9.05 -14.73 1.46
N PRO A 60 10.05 -14.27 0.69
CA PRO A 60 11.13 -13.44 1.22
C PRO A 60 10.60 -12.20 1.93
N HIS A 61 11.17 -11.87 3.09
CA HIS A 61 10.73 -10.74 3.92
C HIS A 61 10.69 -9.41 3.16
N LEU A 62 11.66 -9.17 2.25
CA LEU A 62 11.69 -7.97 1.43
C LEU A 62 10.47 -7.85 0.52
N ILE A 63 10.10 -8.93 -0.17
CA ILE A 63 8.94 -8.95 -1.06
C ILE A 63 7.66 -8.77 -0.24
N ARG A 64 7.57 -9.46 0.91
CA ARG A 64 6.45 -9.30 1.84
C ARG A 64 6.27 -7.84 2.27
N ALA A 65 7.36 -7.16 2.64
CA ALA A 65 7.33 -5.74 3.01
C ALA A 65 6.88 -4.84 1.85
N ARG A 66 7.30 -5.13 0.61
CA ARG A 66 6.86 -4.38 -0.58
C ARG A 66 5.37 -4.54 -0.85
N PHE A 67 4.82 -5.76 -0.71
CA PHE A 67 3.37 -5.99 -0.83
C PHE A 67 2.58 -5.31 0.28
N MET A 68 3.06 -5.37 1.53
CA MET A 68 2.43 -4.65 2.64
C MET A 68 2.39 -3.14 2.38
N ASN A 69 3.47 -2.57 1.85
CA ASN A 69 3.51 -1.14 1.48
C ASN A 69 2.52 -0.81 0.36
N LEU A 70 2.44 -1.64 -0.67
CA LEU A 70 1.43 -1.49 -1.73
C LEU A 70 0.01 -1.55 -1.17
N MET A 71 -0.29 -2.50 -0.27
CA MET A 71 -1.61 -2.57 0.37
C MET A 71 -1.95 -1.31 1.17
N LEU A 72 -0.99 -0.74 1.89
CA LEU A 72 -1.18 0.52 2.61
C LEU A 72 -1.57 1.65 1.64
N LEU A 73 -0.82 1.81 0.56
CA LEU A 73 -1.11 2.84 -0.44
C LEU A 73 -2.43 2.56 -1.19
N PHE A 74 -2.71 1.29 -1.47
CA PHE A 74 -3.86 0.91 -2.28
C PHE A 74 -5.15 0.98 -1.51
N TYR A 75 -5.19 0.68 -0.21
CA TYR A 75 -6.45 0.54 0.55
C TYR A 75 -6.54 1.40 1.79
N VAL A 76 -5.41 1.81 2.36
CA VAL A 76 -5.39 2.66 3.57
C VAL A 76 -5.30 4.12 3.17
N ASP A 77 -4.28 4.54 2.41
CA ASP A 77 -4.11 5.94 1.99
C ASP A 77 -5.06 6.35 0.83
N ARG A 78 -6.37 6.15 1.06
CA ARG A 78 -7.46 6.60 0.18
C ARG A 78 -8.22 7.74 0.83
N ASP A 79 -8.71 8.66 0.02
CA ASP A 79 -9.77 9.57 0.46
C ASP A 79 -11.06 8.76 0.76
N PRO A 80 -11.80 9.06 1.85
CA PRO A 80 -11.74 10.27 2.69
C PRO A 80 -10.91 10.11 3.99
N GLN A 81 -9.81 9.33 4.02
CA GLN A 81 -8.98 9.26 5.23
C GLN A 81 -8.35 10.62 5.57
N THR A 82 -9.03 11.31 6.49
CA THR A 82 -8.61 12.57 7.08
C THR A 82 -7.98 12.28 8.42
N SER A 83 -6.87 12.96 8.72
CA SER A 83 -6.27 12.89 10.04
C SER A 83 -7.28 13.42 11.06
N LYS A 84 -7.69 12.57 12.00
CA LYS A 84 -8.46 13.03 13.15
C LYS A 84 -7.47 13.69 14.12
N PRO A 85 -7.67 14.96 14.49
CA PRO A 85 -6.79 15.59 15.48
C PRO A 85 -6.92 14.83 16.81
N GLN A 86 -5.77 14.47 17.39
CA GLN A 86 -5.74 13.78 18.69
C GLN A 86 -6.29 14.68 19.81
N ILE A 87 -6.08 16.00 19.69
CA ILE A 87 -6.58 17.01 20.62
C ILE A 87 -7.52 17.95 19.86
N LEU A 88 -8.78 17.97 20.27
CA LEU A 88 -9.80 18.89 19.76
C LEU A 88 -9.82 20.14 20.64
N TYR A 89 -9.16 21.21 20.18
CA TYR A 89 -9.18 22.51 20.86
C TYR A 89 -10.54 23.21 20.74
N THR A 90 -11.34 22.87 19.73
CA THR A 90 -12.69 23.40 19.55
C THR A 90 -13.71 22.38 20.02
N ARG A 91 -14.59 22.80 20.94
CA ARG A 91 -15.74 22.00 21.37
C ARG A 91 -17.02 22.76 21.08
N ARG A 92 -18.06 22.04 20.66
CA ARG A 92 -19.40 22.60 20.56
C ARG A 92 -20.02 22.61 21.95
N TRP A 93 -20.57 23.75 22.37
CA TRP A 93 -21.16 23.95 23.70
C TRP A 93 -22.14 22.84 24.09
N ASN A 94 -23.04 22.46 23.17
CA ASN A 94 -24.05 21.41 23.37
C ASN A 94 -23.49 19.98 23.50
N LYS A 95 -22.17 19.79 23.34
CA LYS A 95 -21.47 18.49 23.47
C LYS A 95 -20.48 18.47 24.64
N VAL A 96 -20.42 19.53 25.44
CA VAL A 96 -19.62 19.55 26.66
C VAL A 96 -20.46 18.90 27.75
N HIS A 97 -20.17 17.65 28.08
CA HIS A 97 -20.69 17.04 29.30
C HIS A 97 -19.93 17.64 30.49
N ALA A 98 -20.65 18.15 31.48
CA ALA A 98 -20.04 18.48 32.76
C ALA A 98 -19.57 17.16 33.38
N GLU A 99 -18.27 17.05 33.67
CA GLU A 99 -17.76 15.96 34.50
C GLU A 99 -18.36 16.08 35.92
N PRO A 100 -18.65 14.96 36.60
CA PRO A 100 -19.16 14.97 37.97
C PRO A 100 -18.16 15.53 38.99
#